data_AF-A0A497AR31-F1
#
_entry.id   AF-A0A497AR31-F1
#
_cell.length_a   1.000
_cell.length_b   1.000
_cell.length_c   1.000
_cell.angle_alpha   90.00
_cell.angle_beta   90.00
_cell.angle_gamma   90.00
#
_symmetry.space_group_name_H-M   'P 1'
#
loop_
_entity.id
_entity.type
_entity.pdbx_description
1 polymer ?
#
loop_
_entity_poly.entity_id
_entity_poly.type
_entity_poly.pdbx_seq_one_letter_code
_entity_poly.pdbx_strand_id
1 'polypeptide(L)'
;MKESDFSSSNYLKQGDVEPPILVTIKSVLLKNLARDNQPQEMKPVVEFVELDKMFACNLTNFRRIVKETGEQDTDGWAGKKIVLWFNPDVSFGGEQVGGIRVRGAKPQAVQEPVVPDREAALDAARAADEEIPF
;
A
#
# COMPACT_ATOMS: atom_id res chain seq x y z
N MET A 1 -14.80 18.41 -8.59
CA MET A 1 -15.40 17.09 -8.27
C MET A 1 -14.78 16.09 -9.23
N LYS A 2 -14.00 15.11 -8.75
CA LYS A 2 -13.30 14.13 -9.60
C LYS A 2 -13.98 12.77 -9.47
N GLU A 3 -14.02 11.98 -10.55
CA GLU A 3 -14.60 10.62 -10.60
C GLU A 3 -14.09 9.67 -9.50
N SER A 4 -12.92 9.96 -8.91
CA SER A 4 -12.35 9.18 -7.80
C SER A 4 -13.23 9.18 -6.53
N ASP A 5 -14.06 10.20 -6.31
CA ASP A 5 -14.89 10.34 -5.10
C ASP A 5 -16.14 9.44 -5.10
N PHE A 6 -16.58 8.94 -6.26
CA PHE A 6 -17.83 8.15 -6.39
C PHE A 6 -17.62 6.64 -6.40
N SER A 7 -16.38 6.16 -6.34
CA SER A 7 -16.11 4.73 -6.37
C SER A 7 -16.02 4.16 -4.96
N SER A 8 -17.17 3.93 -4.35
CA SER A 8 -17.37 3.14 -3.13
C SER A 8 -17.05 1.65 -3.35
N SER A 9 -15.91 1.35 -3.98
CA SER A 9 -15.48 -0.02 -4.21
C SER A 9 -14.76 -0.50 -2.96
N ASN A 10 -15.17 -1.67 -2.44
CA ASN A 10 -14.53 -2.35 -1.31
C ASN A 10 -13.07 -2.80 -1.61
N TYR A 11 -12.50 -2.38 -2.73
CA TYR A 11 -11.23 -2.84 -3.27
C TYR A 11 -10.23 -1.69 -3.42
N LEU A 12 -8.96 -1.96 -3.11
CA LEU A 12 -7.87 -1.02 -3.28
C LEU A 12 -7.66 -0.65 -4.74
N LYS A 13 -7.44 0.64 -4.98
CA LYS A 13 -7.09 1.21 -6.27
C LYS A 13 -5.66 1.71 -6.31
N GLN A 14 -5.18 1.99 -7.52
CA GLN A 14 -3.84 2.54 -7.75
C GLN A 14 -3.52 3.79 -6.92
N GLY A 15 -4.48 4.71 -6.76
CA GLY A 15 -4.28 5.93 -5.97
C GLY A 15 -4.32 5.71 -4.45
N ASP A 16 -4.75 4.54 -3.97
CA ASP A 16 -4.77 4.24 -2.53
C ASP A 16 -3.40 3.73 -2.02
N VAL A 17 -2.45 3.41 -2.91
CA VAL A 17 -1.14 2.82 -2.58
C VAL A 17 0.03 3.74 -2.94
N GLU A 18 -0.26 5.03 -3.12
CA GLU A 18 0.72 6.11 -3.26
C GLU A 18 0.56 7.08 -2.09
N PRO A 19 1.52 7.16 -1.16
CA PRO A 19 2.82 6.48 -1.12
C PRO A 19 2.71 4.97 -0.80
N PRO A 20 3.78 4.17 -1.05
CA PRO A 20 3.78 2.73 -0.73
C PRO A 20 3.42 2.45 0.72
N ILE A 21 2.52 1.50 0.95
CA ILE A 21 1.97 1.19 2.27
C ILE A 21 2.43 -0.20 2.71
N LEU A 22 2.94 -0.28 3.95
CA LEU A 22 3.19 -1.54 4.62
C LEU A 22 1.89 -2.01 5.28
N VAL A 23 1.47 -3.22 4.94
CA VAL A 23 0.23 -3.82 5.45
C VAL A 23 0.48 -5.25 5.93
N THR A 24 -0.31 -5.67 6.90
CA THR A 24 -0.30 -7.00 7.47
C THR A 24 -1.50 -7.79 6.94
N ILE A 25 -1.23 -8.94 6.35
CA ILE A 25 -2.28 -9.83 5.83
C ILE A 25 -3.10 -10.36 7.02
N LYS A 26 -4.40 -10.12 6.99
CA LYS A 26 -5.35 -10.65 7.98
C LYS A 26 -5.88 -12.01 7.57
N SER A 27 -6.40 -12.11 6.35
CA SER A 27 -7.01 -13.32 5.81
C SER A 27 -7.02 -13.26 4.28
N VAL A 28 -7.21 -14.41 3.63
CA VAL A 28 -7.45 -14.50 2.18
C VAL A 28 -8.78 -15.21 1.96
N LEU A 29 -9.67 -14.60 1.19
CA LEU A 29 -11.01 -15.10 0.91
C LEU A 29 -11.22 -15.21 -0.60
N LEU A 30 -12.04 -16.15 -1.07
CA LEU A 30 -12.49 -16.16 -2.46
C LEU A 30 -13.79 -15.36 -2.56
N LYS A 31 -13.77 -14.25 -3.32
CA LYS A 31 -14.96 -13.45 -3.61
C LYS A 31 -15.26 -13.45 -5.10
N ASN A 32 -16.55 -13.44 -5.42
CA ASN A 32 -17.01 -13.19 -6.77
C ASN A 32 -16.82 -11.71 -7.11
N LEU A 33 -15.96 -11.43 -8.09
CA LEU A 33 -15.70 -10.07 -8.61
C LEU A 33 -16.41 -9.79 -9.93
N ALA A 34 -17.25 -10.71 -10.42
CA ALA A 34 -18.04 -10.48 -11.62
C ALA A 34 -19.01 -9.30 -11.42
N ARG A 35 -19.21 -8.54 -12.50
CA ARG A 35 -20.26 -7.51 -12.54
C ARG A 35 -21.63 -8.20 -12.59
N ASP A 36 -22.66 -7.49 -12.12
CA ASP A 36 -24.03 -7.95 -12.29
C ASP A 36 -24.28 -8.33 -13.75
N ASN A 37 -24.85 -9.52 -13.95
CA ASN A 37 -25.13 -10.13 -15.26
C ASN A 37 -23.94 -10.77 -16.01
N GLN A 38 -22.81 -11.03 -15.34
CA GLN A 38 -21.70 -11.83 -15.88
C GLN A 38 -21.50 -13.15 -15.12
N PRO A 39 -20.90 -14.18 -15.75
CA PRO A 39 -20.55 -15.42 -15.06
C PRO A 39 -19.65 -15.13 -13.86
N GLN A 40 -19.87 -15.87 -12.77
CA GLN A 40 -19.15 -15.68 -11.51
C GLN A 40 -17.64 -15.78 -11.73
N GLU A 41 -16.92 -14.74 -11.32
CA GLU A 41 -15.47 -14.67 -11.42
C GLU A 41 -14.90 -14.70 -10.00
N MET A 42 -14.70 -15.91 -9.49
CA MET A 42 -14.13 -16.13 -8.16
C MET A 42 -12.65 -15.76 -8.20
N LYS A 43 -12.29 -14.68 -7.49
CA LYS A 43 -10.90 -14.24 -7.34
C LYS A 43 -10.51 -14.22 -5.86
N PRO A 44 -9.26 -14.57 -5.54
CA PRO A 44 -8.77 -14.44 -4.18
C PRO A 44 -8.63 -12.95 -3.84
N VAL A 45 -9.15 -12.57 -2.69
CA VAL A 45 -9.07 -11.23 -2.13
C VAL A 45 -8.34 -11.31 -0.80
N VAL A 46 -7.43 -10.38 -0.58
CA VAL A 46 -6.64 -10.30 0.65
C VAL A 46 -7.22 -9.20 1.52
N GLU A 47 -7.54 -9.54 2.76
CA GLU A 47 -7.89 -8.57 3.80
C GLU A 47 -6.64 -8.15 4.56
N PHE A 48 -6.58 -6.89 4.95
CA PHE A 48 -5.50 -6.35 5.78
C PHE A 48 -6.01 -5.93 7.14
N VAL A 49 -5.10 -5.79 8.10
CA VAL A 49 -5.43 -5.31 9.44
C VAL A 49 -5.53 -3.78 9.47
N GLU A 50 -4.66 -3.11 8.70
CA GLU A 50 -4.51 -1.65 8.69
C GLU A 50 -5.46 -0.93 7.71
N LEU A 51 -6.09 -1.67 6.79
CA LEU A 51 -6.94 -1.11 5.73
C LEU A 51 -8.30 -1.80 5.73
N ASP A 52 -9.38 -1.02 5.67
CA ASP A 52 -10.74 -1.53 5.48
C ASP A 52 -10.98 -2.05 4.05
N LYS A 53 -10.20 -1.56 3.09
CA LYS A 53 -10.27 -1.97 1.68
C LYS A 53 -9.53 -3.29 1.46
N MET A 54 -10.16 -4.18 0.70
CA MET A 54 -9.59 -5.47 0.31
C MET A 54 -8.70 -5.32 -0.92
N PHE A 55 -7.74 -6.22 -1.08
CA PHE A 55 -6.93 -6.29 -2.29
C PHE A 55 -7.37 -7.44 -3.18
N ALA A 56 -7.85 -7.11 -4.39
CA ALA A 56 -8.12 -8.10 -5.42
C ALA A 56 -6.79 -8.70 -5.91
N CYS A 57 -6.50 -9.93 -5.48
CA CYS A 57 -5.23 -10.57 -5.74
C CYS A 57 -5.29 -11.32 -7.09
N ASN A 58 -4.74 -10.71 -8.12
CA ASN A 58 -4.53 -11.40 -9.40
C ASN A 58 -3.42 -12.45 -9.28
N LEU A 59 -3.44 -13.48 -10.14
CA LEU A 59 -2.49 -14.60 -10.13
C LEU A 59 -1.01 -14.16 -10.11
N THR A 60 -0.66 -13.08 -10.82
CA THR A 60 0.71 -12.54 -10.80
C THR A 60 1.11 -11.99 -9.42
N ASN A 61 0.19 -11.32 -8.74
CA ASN A 61 0.42 -10.79 -7.40
C ASN A 61 0.41 -11.93 -6.37
N PHE A 62 -0.45 -12.93 -6.57
CA PHE A 62 -0.45 -14.16 -5.77
C PHE A 62 0.91 -14.85 -5.80
N ARG A 63 1.45 -15.12 -6.99
CA ARG A 63 2.79 -15.73 -7.16
C ARG A 63 3.90 -14.89 -6.54
N ARG A 64 3.77 -13.56 -6.57
CA ARG A 64 4.70 -12.66 -5.87
C ARG A 64 4.58 -12.85 -4.36
N ILE A 65 3.39 -12.87 -3.79
CA ILE A 65 3.22 -13.10 -2.35
C ILE A 65 3.85 -14.43 -1.95
N VAL A 66 3.54 -15.54 -2.64
CA VAL A 66 4.18 -16.85 -2.40
C VAL A 66 5.70 -16.75 -2.40
N LYS A 67 6.28 -16.08 -3.40
CA LYS A 67 7.73 -15.93 -3.53
C LYS A 67 8.34 -15.13 -2.38
N GLU A 68 7.63 -14.11 -1.90
CA GLU A 68 8.12 -13.21 -0.85
C GLU A 68 7.87 -13.77 0.56
N THR A 69 6.77 -14.52 0.78
CA THR A 69 6.44 -15.14 2.07
C THR A 69 7.13 -16.49 2.25
N GLY A 70 7.51 -17.15 1.14
CA GLY A 70 8.01 -18.53 1.12
C GLY A 70 6.91 -19.57 1.32
N GLU A 71 5.64 -19.15 1.42
CA GLU A 71 4.52 -19.99 1.79
C GLU A 71 3.58 -20.18 0.61
N GLN A 72 3.32 -21.44 0.24
CA GLN A 72 2.45 -21.76 -0.90
C GLN A 72 0.97 -21.65 -0.54
N ASP A 73 0.63 -21.93 0.71
CA ASP A 73 -0.73 -21.91 1.21
C ASP A 73 -1.11 -20.52 1.74
N THR A 74 -2.30 -20.06 1.38
CA THR A 74 -2.82 -18.76 1.81
C THR A 74 -3.05 -18.68 3.31
N ASP A 75 -3.25 -19.82 3.97
CA ASP A 75 -3.49 -19.89 5.41
C ASP A 75 -2.27 -19.45 6.22
N GLY A 76 -1.06 -19.73 5.72
CA GLY A 76 0.19 -19.31 6.35
C GLY A 76 0.58 -17.86 6.06
N TRP A 77 -0.25 -17.11 5.31
CA TRP A 77 0.00 -15.70 5.03
C TRP A 77 -0.52 -14.78 6.14
N ALA A 78 -1.46 -15.24 6.96
CA ALA A 78 -1.98 -14.45 8.08
C ALA A 78 -0.84 -14.01 9.01
N GLY A 79 -0.79 -12.71 9.32
CA GLY A 79 0.27 -12.10 10.14
C GLY A 79 1.56 -11.76 9.38
N LYS A 80 1.71 -12.12 8.10
CA LYS A 80 2.85 -11.70 7.27
C LYS A 80 2.67 -10.24 6.84
N LYS A 81 3.78 -9.51 6.81
CA LYS A 81 3.85 -8.12 6.35
C LYS A 81 4.28 -8.06 4.89
N ILE A 82 3.55 -7.29 4.10
CA ILE A 82 3.85 -7.01 2.70
C ILE A 82 3.77 -5.52 2.44
N VAL A 83 4.45 -5.06 1.39
CA VAL A 83 4.38 -3.67 0.94
C VAL A 83 3.63 -3.60 -0.38
N LEU A 84 2.56 -2.82 -0.39
CA LEU A 84 1.79 -2.48 -1.58
C LEU A 84 2.33 -1.19 -2.18
N TRP A 85 2.53 -1.16 -3.50
CA TRP A 85 3.02 0.02 -4.21
C TRP A 85 2.42 0.10 -5.60
N PHE A 86 2.28 1.31 -6.12
CA PHE A 86 1.87 1.54 -7.51
C PHE A 86 3.04 1.37 -8.47
N ASN A 87 2.83 0.55 -9.51
CA ASN A 87 3.78 0.36 -10.60
C ASN A 87 3.16 0.88 -11.92
N PRO A 88 3.75 1.91 -12.56
CA PRO A 88 3.24 2.46 -13.82
C PRO A 88 3.46 1.52 -15.02
N ASP A 89 4.39 0.57 -14.96
CA ASP A 89 4.75 -0.33 -16.07
C ASP A 89 3.82 -1.54 -16.22
N VAL A 90 2.70 -1.56 -15.49
CA VAL A 90 1.73 -2.66 -15.58
C VAL A 90 0.81 -2.44 -16.77
N SER A 91 0.86 -3.38 -17.72
CA SER A 91 -0.09 -3.45 -18.84
C SER A 91 -1.23 -4.41 -18.55
N PHE A 92 -2.46 -4.01 -18.91
CA PHE A 92 -3.66 -4.83 -18.85
C PHE A 92 -4.41 -4.69 -20.17
N GLY A 93 -4.82 -5.80 -20.78
CA GLY A 93 -5.56 -5.78 -22.04
C GLY A 93 -4.80 -5.20 -23.25
N GLY A 94 -3.47 -5.13 -23.19
CA GLY A 94 -2.63 -4.53 -24.25
C GLY A 94 -2.34 -3.04 -24.06
N GLU A 95 -2.93 -2.40 -23.05
CA GLU A 95 -2.68 -0.99 -22.71
C GLU A 95 -1.90 -0.86 -21.40
N GLN A 96 -1.05 0.16 -21.30
CA GLN A 96 -0.34 0.50 -20.07
C GLN A 96 -1.26 1.33 -19.16
N VAL A 97 -1.84 0.66 -18.16
CA VAL A 97 -2.81 1.27 -17.24
C VAL A 97 -2.20 1.57 -15.86
N GLY A 98 -1.01 1.02 -15.57
CA GLY A 98 -0.47 1.01 -14.23
C GLY A 98 -1.21 0.04 -13.31
N GLY A 99 -0.62 -0.29 -12.16
CA GLY A 99 -1.26 -1.25 -11.27
C GLY A 99 -0.53 -1.49 -9.96
N ILE A 100 -1.28 -2.02 -9.00
CA ILE A 100 -0.77 -2.33 -7.67
C ILE A 100 0.10 -3.59 -7.74
N ARG A 101 1.31 -3.50 -7.18
CA ARG A 101 2.24 -4.61 -7.02
C ARG A 101 2.54 -4.86 -5.56
N VAL A 102 2.85 -6.12 -5.28
CA VAL A 102 3.25 -6.58 -3.95
C VAL A 102 4.74 -6.88 -3.95
N ARG A 103 5.43 -6.45 -2.90
CA ARG A 103 6.79 -6.88 -2.57
C ARG A 103 6.85 -7.33 -1.11
N GLY A 104 7.79 -8.20 -0.77
CA GLY A 104 8.03 -8.59 0.60
C GLY A 104 8.40 -7.37 1.42
N ALA A 105 7.90 -7.32 2.66
CA ALA A 105 8.52 -6.48 3.66
C ALA A 105 9.90 -7.09 3.93
N LYS A 106 10.93 -6.61 3.20
CA LYS A 106 12.27 -6.60 3.82
C LYS A 106 12.10 -5.94 5.19
N PRO A 107 12.86 -6.33 6.23
CA PRO A 107 12.92 -5.57 7.47
C PRO A 107 13.47 -4.18 7.13
N GLN A 108 12.58 -3.33 6.65
CA GLN A 108 12.81 -1.94 6.41
C GLN A 108 12.62 -1.39 7.81
N ALA A 109 13.75 -1.06 8.43
CA ALA A 109 13.79 -0.18 9.58
C ALA A 109 12.68 0.84 9.36
N VAL A 110 11.73 0.86 10.29
CA VAL A 110 10.70 1.88 10.38
C VAL A 110 11.41 3.18 10.03
N GLN A 111 11.07 3.79 8.89
CA GLN A 111 11.44 5.17 8.69
C GLN A 111 10.69 5.86 9.81
N GLU A 112 11.42 6.17 10.89
CA GLU A 112 10.96 7.13 11.87
C GLU A 112 10.40 8.31 11.08
N PRO A 113 9.20 8.80 11.43
CA PRO A 113 8.71 10.01 10.81
C PRO A 113 9.86 11.00 10.92
N VAL A 114 10.29 11.54 9.78
CA VAL A 114 11.28 12.61 9.72
C VAL A 114 10.67 13.73 10.53
N VAL A 115 11.01 13.77 11.82
CA VAL A 115 10.75 14.92 12.66
C VAL A 115 11.54 16.01 11.96
N PRO A 116 10.87 17.03 11.38
CA PRO A 116 11.58 18.09 10.71
C PRO A 116 12.57 18.66 11.72
N ASP A 117 13.83 18.72 11.28
CA ASP A 117 14.99 19.18 12.02
C ASP A 117 14.62 20.20 13.08
N ARG A 118 14.72 19.79 14.34
CA ARG A 118 14.69 20.68 15.49
C ARG A 118 15.97 21.53 15.59
N GLU A 119 16.80 21.55 14.54
CA GLU A 119 18.03 22.33 14.45
C GLU A 119 17.84 23.75 13.89
N ALA A 120 16.69 24.07 13.25
CA ALA A 120 16.41 25.45 12.84
C ALA A 120 15.91 26.37 13.99
N ALA A 121 15.66 25.82 15.18
CA ALA A 121 15.11 26.58 16.31
C ALA A 121 16.17 27.14 17.28
N LEU A 122 17.45 26.75 17.16
CA LEU A 122 18.49 27.23 18.07
C LEU A 122 19.20 28.51 17.56
N ASP A 123 19.26 28.74 16.25
CA ASP A 123 19.89 29.95 15.68
C ASP A 123 19.07 31.23 15.94
N ALA A 124 17.76 31.12 16.14
CA ALA A 124 16.92 32.29 16.45
C ALA A 124 17.12 32.82 17.88
N ALA A 125 17.79 32.08 18.77
CA ALA A 125 18.02 32.50 20.16
C ALA A 125 19.39 33.16 20.39
N ARG A 126 20.32 33.13 19.42
CA ARG A 126 21.66 33.72 19.56
C ARG A 126 21.79 35.15 19.02
N ALA A 127 20.83 35.62 18.24
CA ALA A 127 20.86 36.96 17.63
C ALA A 127 20.24 38.09 18.49
N ALA A 128 19.80 37.80 19.73
CA ALA A 128 19.11 38.77 20.58
C ALA A 128 19.96 39.34 21.73
N ASP A 129 21.22 38.91 21.90
CA ASP A 129 22.09 39.35 23.02
C ASP A 129 23.24 40.29 22.60
N GLU A 130 23.29 40.72 21.33
CA GLU A 130 24.40 41.53 20.80
C GLU A 130 23.94 42.90 20.24
N GLU A 131 22.98 43.57 20.89
CA GLU A 131 22.71 45.01 20.68
C GLU A 131 22.39 45.74 21.99
N ILE A 132 23.33 45.76 22.94
CA ILE A 132 23.41 46.87 23.91
C ILE A 132 24.84 47.42 23.95
N PRO A 133 25.16 48.46 23.17
CA PRO A 133 26.29 49.33 23.46
C PRO A 133 25.87 50.38 24.49
N PHE A 134 26.76 50.58 25.47
CA PHE A 134 26.72 51.55 26.59
C PHE A 134 26.43 53.00 26.20
#